data_AF-A0A3P6TEL3-F1
#
_entry.id   AF-A0A3P6TEL3-F1
#
_cell.length_a   1.000
_cell.length_b   1.000
_cell.length_c   1.000
_cell.angle_alpha   90.00
_cell.angle_beta   90.00
_cell.angle_gamma   90.00
#
_symmetry.space_group_name_H-M   'P 1'
#
loop_
_entity.id
_entity.type
_entity.pdbx_description
1 polymer ?
#
loop_
_entity_poly.entity_id
_entity_poly.type
_entity_poly.pdbx_seq_one_letter_code
_entity_poly.pdbx_strand_id
1 'polypeptide(L)'
;MKSYYRLAEMELNRGNVELAYNHLTRHIFRRKKRDESLFDSVIEITSQDIDRSGSFPYHVERALELMMSLAYQLKDASILIGIITTLISNMESKSEMYILKERQGALLMHATNRLHILVMESSSPKVMRSEMYRAWQVVNRCKHLAARAVEVRLQALIQHMFGSLNDFVAEQSMSQDNRRKQVRVSIRWFFDTLKKDKITFRKESLMHMI
;
A
#
# COMPACT_ATOMS: atom_id res chain seq x y z
N MET A 1 -18.41 7.59 21.06
CA MET A 1 -17.32 7.32 20.10
C MET A 1 -17.93 6.58 18.91
N LYS A 2 -17.57 6.87 17.66
CA LYS A 2 -18.25 6.32 16.48
C LYS A 2 -17.43 5.16 15.90
N SER A 3 -17.99 3.95 15.86
CA SER A 3 -17.40 2.83 15.12
C SER A 3 -17.41 3.18 13.62
N TYR A 4 -16.25 3.50 13.05
CA TYR A 4 -16.14 3.92 11.64
C TYR A 4 -16.54 2.85 10.65
N TYR A 5 -16.37 1.57 11.02
CA TYR A 5 -16.90 0.46 10.23
C TYR A 5 -18.42 0.54 10.15
N ARG A 6 -19.09 0.76 11.29
CA ARG A 6 -20.55 0.88 11.32
C ARG A 6 -21.05 2.11 10.57
N LEU A 7 -20.34 3.22 10.64
CA LEU A 7 -20.64 4.41 9.83
C LEU A 7 -20.52 4.09 8.34
N ALA A 8 -19.46 3.39 7.93
CA ALA A 8 -19.30 2.99 6.54
C ALA A 8 -20.45 2.09 6.07
N GLU A 9 -20.87 1.11 6.88
CA GLU A 9 -22.04 0.27 6.58
C GLU A 9 -23.32 1.11 6.46
N MET A 10 -23.55 2.06 7.38
CA MET A 10 -24.73 2.93 7.36
C MET A 10 -24.77 3.81 6.11
N GLU A 11 -23.65 4.43 5.74
CA GLU A 11 -23.56 5.24 4.53
C GLU A 11 -23.74 4.39 3.28
N LEU A 12 -23.17 3.18 3.23
CA LEU A 12 -23.40 2.25 2.12
C LEU A 12 -24.88 1.87 1.99
N ASN A 13 -25.56 1.57 3.10
CA ASN A 13 -26.99 1.26 3.10
C ASN A 13 -27.87 2.43 2.63
N ARG A 14 -27.37 3.66 2.73
CA ARG A 14 -28.02 4.87 2.19
C ARG A 14 -27.68 5.14 0.72
N GLY A 15 -26.84 4.31 0.11
CA GLY A 15 -26.33 4.51 -1.25
C GLY A 15 -25.15 5.47 -1.35
N ASN A 16 -24.62 5.97 -0.22
CA ASN A 16 -23.51 6.93 -0.18
C ASN A 16 -22.14 6.22 -0.24
N VAL A 17 -21.85 5.61 -1.40
CA VAL A 17 -20.67 4.77 -1.63
C VAL A 17 -19.36 5.50 -1.33
N GLU A 18 -19.20 6.74 -1.80
CA GLU A 18 -17.99 7.52 -1.59
C GLU A 18 -17.77 7.88 -0.12
N LEU A 19 -18.83 8.18 0.62
CA LEU A 19 -18.73 8.48 2.06
C LEU A 19 -18.37 7.22 2.85
N ALA A 20 -18.98 6.08 2.53
CA ALA A 20 -18.61 4.80 3.11
C ALA A 20 -17.13 4.48 2.88
N TYR A 21 -16.65 4.69 1.65
CA TYR A 21 -15.26 4.49 1.27
C TYR A 21 -14.30 5.44 2.00
N ASN A 22 -14.66 6.72 2.12
CA ASN A 22 -13.88 7.71 2.86
C ASN A 22 -13.78 7.36 4.35
N HIS A 23 -14.83 6.81 4.95
CA HIS A 23 -14.76 6.37 6.34
C HIS A 23 -13.69 5.30 6.54
N LEU A 24 -13.61 4.32 5.65
CA LEU A 24 -12.61 3.26 5.73
C LEU A 24 -11.19 3.76 5.43
N THR A 25 -11.00 4.53 4.36
CA THR A 25 -9.66 5.00 3.95
C THR A 25 -9.05 6.05 4.87
N ARG A 26 -9.88 6.88 5.53
CA ARG A 26 -9.39 7.94 6.40
C ARG A 26 -9.27 7.52 7.85
N HIS A 27 -10.07 6.54 8.28
CA HIS A 27 -10.18 6.19 9.70
C HIS A 27 -9.94 4.72 10.03
N ILE A 28 -9.81 3.79 9.08
CA ILE A 28 -9.47 2.40 9.42
C ILE A 28 -8.15 2.03 8.75
N PHE A 29 -8.09 2.17 7.43
CA PHE A 29 -6.94 1.82 6.60
C PHE A 29 -6.17 3.06 6.16
N ARG A 30 -6.01 4.03 7.06
CA ARG A 30 -5.29 5.26 6.78
C ARG A 30 -3.85 4.96 6.41
N ARG A 31 -3.35 5.49 5.30
CA ARG A 31 -1.92 5.46 4.96
C ARG A 31 -1.30 6.81 5.26
N LYS A 32 -0.22 6.86 6.06
CA LYS A 32 0.57 8.09 6.24
C LYS A 32 1.57 8.22 5.09
N LYS A 33 2.10 7.09 4.59
CA LYS A 33 2.94 7.01 3.39
C LYS A 33 2.45 5.92 2.44
N ARG A 34 2.75 6.06 1.14
CA ARG A 34 2.38 5.07 0.10
C ARG A 34 2.97 3.68 0.36
N ASP A 35 4.10 3.63 1.07
CA ASP A 35 4.88 2.41 1.26
C ASP A 35 4.52 1.66 2.55
N GLU A 36 3.67 2.25 3.39
CA GLU A 36 3.23 1.66 4.65
C GLU A 36 2.15 0.59 4.44
N SER A 37 2.17 -0.41 5.33
CA SER A 37 1.13 -1.43 5.40
C SER A 37 -0.19 -0.80 5.79
N LEU A 38 -1.30 -1.27 5.22
CA LEU A 38 -2.63 -0.81 5.65
C LEU A 38 -2.91 -1.19 7.10
N PHE A 39 -2.26 -2.24 7.62
CA PHE A 39 -2.45 -2.74 8.98
C PHE A 39 -1.75 -1.91 10.05
N ASP A 40 -0.72 -1.13 9.70
CA ASP A 40 0.03 -0.32 10.67
C ASP A 40 -0.88 0.71 11.36
N SER A 41 -1.78 1.32 10.59
CA SER A 41 -2.75 2.29 11.12
C SER A 41 -3.96 1.66 11.79
N VAL A 42 -4.28 0.41 11.47
CA VAL A 42 -5.44 -0.29 12.05
C VAL A 42 -5.22 -0.47 13.55
N ILE A 43 -4.01 -0.85 14.00
CA ILE A 43 -3.67 -1.05 15.42
C ILE A 43 -4.05 0.16 16.27
N GLU A 44 -3.65 1.36 15.82
CA GLU A 44 -3.82 2.62 16.58
C GLU A 44 -5.31 2.91 16.82
N ILE A 45 -6.20 2.46 15.93
CA ILE A 45 -7.61 2.84 15.92
C ILE A 45 -8.47 1.76 16.58
N THR A 46 -8.20 0.50 16.27
CA THR A 46 -9.00 -0.62 16.79
C THR A 46 -8.69 -0.97 18.23
N SER A 47 -7.49 -0.66 18.73
CA SER A 47 -7.19 -0.81 20.18
C SER A 47 -8.07 0.08 21.05
N GLN A 48 -8.63 1.17 20.51
CA GLN A 48 -9.57 2.06 21.20
C GLN A 48 -11.04 1.64 20.99
N ASP A 49 -11.35 0.94 19.89
CA ASP A 49 -12.72 0.54 19.51
C ASP A 49 -13.06 -0.94 19.84
N ILE A 50 -12.09 -1.79 20.16
CA ILE A 50 -12.26 -3.24 20.35
C ILE A 50 -11.83 -3.64 21.77
N ASP A 51 -12.78 -3.59 22.68
CA ASP A 51 -12.54 -3.87 24.11
C ASP A 51 -12.75 -5.35 24.50
N ARG A 52 -12.71 -6.31 23.55
CA ARG A 52 -13.03 -7.73 23.85
C ARG A 52 -12.23 -8.78 23.06
N SER A 53 -11.46 -9.59 23.80
CA SER A 53 -11.24 -11.04 23.64
C SER A 53 -11.00 -11.59 22.23
N GLY A 54 -9.92 -11.17 21.55
CA GLY A 54 -9.48 -11.83 20.31
C GLY A 54 -10.38 -11.63 19.08
N SER A 55 -11.37 -10.75 19.16
CA SER A 55 -12.27 -10.41 18.04
C SER A 55 -11.64 -9.48 17.00
N PHE A 56 -10.47 -8.92 17.30
CA PHE A 56 -9.80 -7.94 16.45
C PHE A 56 -9.58 -8.42 15.00
N PRO A 57 -8.99 -9.60 14.73
CA PRO A 57 -8.79 -10.07 13.37
C PRO A 57 -10.08 -10.16 12.55
N TYR A 58 -11.19 -10.52 13.21
CA TYR A 58 -12.50 -10.62 12.57
C TYR A 58 -13.04 -9.24 12.15
N HIS A 59 -12.85 -8.21 12.97
CA HIS A 59 -13.23 -6.84 12.62
C HIS A 59 -12.39 -6.27 11.48
N VAL A 60 -11.08 -6.55 11.47
CA VAL A 60 -10.20 -6.14 10.37
C VAL A 60 -10.60 -6.82 9.06
N GLU A 61 -10.85 -8.12 9.10
CA GLU A 61 -11.33 -8.89 7.95
C GLU A 61 -12.60 -8.27 7.35
N ARG A 62 -13.63 -8.05 8.15
CA ARG A 62 -14.89 -7.45 7.68
C ARG A 62 -14.70 -6.05 7.09
N ALA A 63 -13.88 -5.23 7.73
CA ALA A 63 -13.57 -3.90 7.20
C ALA A 63 -12.81 -4.00 5.87
N LEU A 64 -11.90 -4.96 5.74
CA LEU A 64 -11.13 -5.18 4.52
C LEU A 64 -12.01 -5.70 3.37
N GLU A 65 -12.94 -6.60 3.63
CA GLU A 65 -13.92 -7.09 2.65
C GLU A 65 -14.80 -5.96 2.12
N LEU A 66 -15.32 -5.12 3.02
CA LEU A 66 -16.09 -3.93 2.65
C LEU A 66 -15.23 -2.95 1.82
N MET A 67 -13.99 -2.73 2.24
CA MET A 67 -13.03 -1.88 1.54
C MET A 67 -12.76 -2.37 0.12
N MET A 68 -12.56 -3.69 -0.09
CA MET A 68 -12.38 -4.29 -1.41
C MET A 68 -13.60 -4.12 -2.30
N SER A 69 -14.81 -4.28 -1.74
CA SER A 69 -16.07 -4.09 -2.47
C SER A 69 -16.23 -2.65 -2.96
N LEU A 70 -16.02 -1.68 -2.06
CA LEU A 70 -16.12 -0.26 -2.39
C LEU A 70 -15.02 0.20 -3.35
N ALA A 71 -13.78 -0.26 -3.16
CA ALA A 71 -12.67 0.05 -4.06
C ALA A 71 -12.96 -0.44 -5.49
N TYR A 72 -13.52 -1.65 -5.63
CA TYR A 72 -13.94 -2.16 -6.93
C TYR A 72 -15.06 -1.31 -7.55
N GLN A 73 -16.08 -0.94 -6.77
CA GLN A 73 -17.19 -0.11 -7.24
C GLN A 73 -16.72 1.28 -7.71
N LEU A 74 -15.78 1.88 -6.99
CA LEU A 74 -15.18 3.17 -7.31
C LEU A 74 -14.02 3.08 -8.29
N LYS A 75 -13.73 1.89 -8.82
CA LYS A 75 -12.64 1.63 -9.78
C LYS A 75 -11.24 2.04 -9.24
N ASP A 76 -11.05 2.01 -7.92
CA ASP A 76 -9.76 2.31 -7.27
C ASP A 76 -8.88 1.07 -7.21
N ALA A 77 -8.10 0.90 -8.28
CA ALA A 77 -7.15 -0.19 -8.39
C ALA A 77 -5.91 -0.04 -7.48
N SER A 78 -5.53 1.20 -7.13
CA SER A 78 -4.36 1.48 -6.27
C SER A 78 -4.58 0.88 -4.88
N ILE A 79 -5.78 1.06 -4.32
CA ILE A 79 -6.14 0.44 -3.05
C ILE A 79 -6.15 -1.09 -3.14
N LEU A 80 -6.70 -1.68 -4.21
CA LEU A 80 -6.70 -3.14 -4.36
C LEU A 80 -5.27 -3.70 -4.40
N ILE A 81 -4.35 -3.05 -5.14
CA ILE A 81 -2.92 -3.39 -5.13
C ILE A 81 -2.32 -3.22 -3.74
N GLY A 82 -2.71 -2.16 -3.04
CA GLY A 82 -2.31 -1.89 -1.66
C GLY A 82 -2.72 -2.99 -0.69
N ILE A 83 -3.92 -3.52 -0.83
CA ILE A 83 -4.46 -4.64 -0.04
C ILE A 83 -3.69 -5.92 -0.35
N ILE A 84 -3.46 -6.25 -1.63
CA ILE A 84 -2.66 -7.41 -2.04
C ILE A 84 -1.27 -7.36 -1.41
N THR A 85 -0.59 -6.21 -1.53
CA THR A 85 0.76 -6.02 -0.98
C THR A 85 0.75 -6.22 0.54
N THR A 86 -0.24 -5.65 1.23
CA THR A 86 -0.36 -5.74 2.69
C THR A 86 -0.62 -7.19 3.14
N LEU A 87 -1.51 -7.90 2.46
CA LEU A 87 -1.83 -9.30 2.79
C LEU A 87 -0.63 -10.21 2.59
N ILE A 88 0.13 -10.05 1.50
CA ILE A 88 1.34 -10.85 1.26
C ILE A 88 2.39 -10.57 2.35
N SER A 89 2.64 -9.31 2.68
CA SER A 89 3.59 -8.97 3.76
C SER A 89 3.14 -9.52 5.11
N ASN A 90 1.84 -9.54 5.39
CA ASN A 90 1.29 -10.16 6.60
C ASN A 90 1.48 -11.70 6.61
N MET A 91 1.34 -12.35 5.45
CA MET A 91 1.61 -13.78 5.30
C MET A 91 3.10 -14.10 5.47
N GLU A 92 4.00 -13.28 4.93
CA GLU A 92 5.45 -13.45 5.08
C GLU A 92 5.89 -13.30 6.53
N SER A 93 5.32 -12.35 7.26
CA SER A 93 5.59 -12.16 8.69
C SER A 93 4.95 -13.23 9.57
N LYS A 94 4.10 -14.10 9.01
CA LYS A 94 3.32 -15.13 9.71
C LYS A 94 2.50 -14.54 10.88
N SER A 95 2.06 -13.30 10.74
CA SER A 95 1.29 -12.61 11.76
C SER A 95 -0.19 -12.93 11.61
N GLU A 96 -0.80 -13.39 12.71
CA GLU A 96 -2.26 -13.58 12.82
C GLU A 96 -2.93 -12.44 13.59
N MET A 97 -2.15 -11.40 13.94
CA MET A 97 -2.64 -10.23 14.68
C MET A 97 -3.81 -9.54 13.96
N TYR A 98 -3.77 -9.48 12.63
CA TYR A 98 -4.77 -8.76 11.82
C TYR A 98 -5.72 -9.67 11.09
N ILE A 99 -5.24 -10.80 10.59
CA ILE A 99 -6.01 -11.73 9.77
C ILE A 99 -5.58 -13.14 10.13
N LEU A 100 -6.56 -13.98 10.49
CA LEU A 100 -6.32 -15.39 10.79
C LEU A 100 -5.74 -16.12 9.59
N LYS A 101 -4.79 -17.03 9.84
CA LYS A 101 -4.03 -17.73 8.80
C LYS A 101 -4.90 -18.41 7.75
N GLU A 102 -6.01 -19.01 8.17
CA GLU A 102 -6.96 -19.72 7.31
C GLU A 102 -7.71 -18.77 6.35
N ARG A 103 -7.80 -17.49 6.72
CA ARG A 103 -8.54 -16.46 5.97
C ARG A 103 -7.63 -15.67 5.01
N GLN A 104 -6.32 -15.63 5.27
CA GLN A 104 -5.35 -14.86 4.48
C GLN A 104 -5.39 -15.22 2.98
N GLY A 105 -5.43 -16.52 2.65
CA GLY A 105 -5.48 -16.97 1.26
C GLY A 105 -6.76 -16.56 0.52
N ALA A 106 -7.92 -16.66 1.19
CA ALA A 106 -9.21 -16.31 0.61
C ALA A 106 -9.30 -14.80 0.31
N LEU A 107 -8.91 -13.95 1.27
CA LEU A 107 -8.90 -12.50 1.11
C LEU A 107 -7.92 -12.05 0.03
N LEU A 108 -6.74 -12.67 -0.03
CA LEU A 108 -5.73 -12.37 -1.04
C LEU A 108 -6.25 -12.70 -2.45
N MET A 109 -6.90 -13.85 -2.62
CA MET A 109 -7.51 -14.22 -3.91
C MET A 109 -8.68 -13.29 -4.27
N HIS A 110 -9.51 -12.90 -3.30
CA HIS A 110 -10.61 -11.95 -3.52
C HIS A 110 -10.08 -10.59 -4.02
N ALA A 111 -9.08 -10.01 -3.36
CA ALA A 111 -8.46 -8.76 -3.79
C ALA A 111 -7.89 -8.87 -5.21
N THR A 112 -7.16 -9.96 -5.48
CA THR A 112 -6.53 -10.22 -6.79
C THR A 112 -7.57 -10.39 -7.89
N ASN A 113 -8.68 -11.08 -7.62
CA ASN A 113 -9.76 -11.26 -8.59
C ASN A 113 -10.46 -9.94 -8.90
N ARG A 114 -10.71 -9.09 -7.89
CA ARG A 114 -11.30 -7.75 -8.11
C ARG A 114 -10.39 -6.86 -8.94
N LEU A 115 -9.08 -6.87 -8.66
CA LEU A 115 -8.10 -6.16 -9.47
C LEU A 115 -8.08 -6.68 -10.91
N HIS A 116 -8.13 -8.00 -11.09
CA HIS A 116 -8.14 -8.61 -12.41
C HIS A 116 -9.33 -8.13 -13.24
N ILE A 117 -10.55 -8.26 -12.71
CA ILE A 117 -11.77 -7.81 -13.40
C ILE A 117 -11.66 -6.32 -13.75
N LEU A 118 -11.25 -5.50 -12.78
CA LEU A 118 -11.12 -4.05 -12.95
C LEU A 118 -10.14 -3.68 -14.08
N VAL A 119 -8.99 -4.35 -14.15
CA VAL A 119 -7.99 -4.12 -15.20
C VAL A 119 -8.52 -4.56 -16.55
N MET A 120 -9.19 -5.72 -16.63
CA MET A 120 -9.75 -6.22 -17.90
C MET A 120 -10.89 -5.33 -18.43
N GLU A 121 -11.62 -4.64 -17.54
CA GLU A 121 -12.68 -3.69 -17.91
C GLU A 121 -12.16 -2.30 -18.30
N SER A 122 -10.90 -1.94 -18.01
CA SER A 122 -10.41 -0.56 -18.13
C SER A 122 -9.25 -0.42 -19.13
N SER A 123 -9.31 0.63 -19.97
CA SER A 123 -8.36 0.84 -21.08
C SER A 123 -7.08 1.60 -20.73
N SER A 124 -6.85 1.99 -19.46
CA SER A 124 -5.74 2.92 -19.12
C SER A 124 -4.80 2.41 -18.00
N PRO A 125 -3.68 1.77 -18.36
CA PRO A 125 -2.75 1.17 -17.40
C PRO A 125 -1.61 2.08 -16.88
N LYS A 126 -1.49 3.33 -17.35
CA LYS A 126 -0.26 4.13 -17.13
C LYS A 126 -0.01 4.57 -15.68
N VAL A 127 -1.06 4.82 -14.89
CA VAL A 127 -0.94 5.41 -13.54
C VAL A 127 -0.46 4.39 -12.48
N MET A 128 -0.52 3.09 -12.79
CA MET A 128 -0.33 2.03 -11.79
C MET A 128 1.03 1.33 -11.85
N ARG A 129 1.93 1.70 -12.77
CA ARG A 129 3.22 1.00 -12.98
C ARG A 129 4.01 0.80 -11.69
N SER A 130 4.22 1.86 -10.91
CA SER A 130 5.02 1.77 -9.68
C SER A 130 4.38 0.90 -8.60
N GLU A 131 3.05 0.91 -8.52
CA GLU A 131 2.30 0.13 -7.52
C GLU A 131 2.26 -1.34 -7.91
N MET A 132 2.02 -1.62 -9.19
CA MET A 132 2.05 -2.97 -9.74
C MET A 132 3.45 -3.59 -9.59
N TYR A 133 4.50 -2.81 -9.84
CA TYR A 133 5.88 -3.26 -9.62
C TYR A 133 6.14 -3.59 -8.15
N ARG A 134 5.68 -2.77 -7.22
CA ARG A 134 5.82 -3.04 -5.78
C ARG A 134 5.08 -4.31 -5.37
N ALA A 135 3.84 -4.48 -5.82
CA ALA A 135 3.08 -5.71 -5.54
C ALA A 135 3.79 -6.92 -6.12
N TRP A 136 4.28 -6.83 -7.37
CA TRP A 136 5.07 -7.89 -8.00
C TRP A 136 6.30 -8.27 -7.17
N GLN A 137 7.07 -7.27 -6.73
CA GLN A 137 8.25 -7.51 -5.91
C GLN A 137 7.95 -8.25 -4.62
N VAL A 138 6.83 -7.95 -3.96
CA VAL A 138 6.44 -8.59 -2.70
C VAL A 138 5.86 -9.99 -2.94
N VAL A 139 5.00 -10.14 -3.95
CA VAL A 139 4.41 -11.43 -4.33
C VAL A 139 5.48 -12.43 -4.78
N ASN A 140 6.39 -12.03 -5.68
CA ASN A 140 7.45 -12.89 -6.21
C ASN A 140 8.47 -13.35 -5.15
N ARG A 141 8.57 -12.64 -4.02
CA ARG A 141 9.45 -13.02 -2.91
C ARG A 141 8.75 -13.97 -1.91
N CYS A 142 7.42 -13.95 -1.88
CA CYS A 142 6.63 -14.73 -0.94
C CYS A 142 6.54 -16.20 -1.37
N LYS A 143 7.08 -17.11 -0.54
CA LYS A 143 7.10 -18.55 -0.82
C LYS A 143 5.80 -19.28 -0.43
N HIS A 144 4.80 -18.57 0.09
CA HIS A 144 3.56 -19.18 0.55
C HIS A 144 2.73 -19.73 -0.62
N LEU A 145 2.09 -20.89 -0.46
CA LEU A 145 1.36 -21.54 -1.55
C LEU A 145 0.26 -20.65 -2.14
N ALA A 146 -0.52 -19.99 -1.28
CA ALA A 146 -1.55 -19.03 -1.72
C ALA A 146 -0.98 -17.82 -2.49
N ALA A 147 0.28 -17.44 -2.25
CA ALA A 147 0.93 -16.35 -3.00
C ALA A 147 1.26 -16.77 -4.45
N ARG A 148 1.55 -18.05 -4.71
CA ARG A 148 1.86 -18.55 -6.07
C ARG A 148 0.69 -18.36 -7.04
N ALA A 149 -0.54 -18.59 -6.59
CA ALA A 149 -1.72 -18.37 -7.43
C ALA A 149 -1.90 -16.89 -7.79
N VAL A 150 -1.56 -15.99 -6.85
CA VAL A 150 -1.55 -14.55 -7.09
C VAL A 150 -0.40 -14.13 -7.98
N GLU A 151 0.78 -14.72 -7.84
CA GLU A 151 1.95 -14.48 -8.68
C GLU A 151 1.61 -14.69 -10.16
N VAL A 152 1.05 -15.86 -10.50
CA VAL A 152 0.64 -16.17 -11.88
C VAL A 152 -0.39 -15.17 -12.41
N ARG A 153 -1.38 -14.79 -11.60
CA ARG A 153 -2.40 -13.80 -11.99
C ARG A 153 -1.82 -12.41 -12.16
N LEU A 154 -0.92 -11.99 -11.28
CA LEU A 154 -0.30 -10.67 -11.33
C LEU A 154 0.65 -10.57 -12.51
N GLN A 155 1.39 -11.64 -12.81
CA GLN A 155 2.19 -11.76 -14.03
C GLN A 155 1.32 -11.58 -15.28
N ALA A 156 0.20 -12.30 -15.37
CA ALA A 156 -0.71 -12.18 -16.51
C ALA A 156 -1.27 -10.75 -16.66
N LEU A 157 -1.60 -10.09 -15.54
CA LEU A 157 -2.05 -8.70 -15.54
C LEU A 157 -0.97 -7.73 -16.00
N ILE A 158 0.26 -7.88 -15.51
CA ILE A 158 1.41 -7.07 -15.93
C ILE A 158 1.65 -7.26 -17.43
N GLN A 159 1.61 -8.50 -17.92
CA GLN A 159 1.80 -8.79 -19.33
C GLN A 159 0.68 -8.18 -20.18
N HIS A 160 -0.56 -8.28 -19.73
CA HIS A 160 -1.70 -7.66 -20.41
C HIS A 160 -1.57 -6.13 -20.48
N MET A 161 -1.21 -5.48 -19.37
CA MET A 161 -1.15 -4.02 -19.25
C MET A 161 0.11 -3.39 -19.86
N PHE A 162 1.24 -4.10 -19.82
CA PHE A 162 2.57 -3.55 -20.10
C PHE A 162 3.39 -4.39 -21.09
N GLY A 163 2.84 -5.50 -21.59
CA GLY A 163 3.48 -6.38 -22.56
C GLY A 163 4.36 -7.46 -21.91
N SER A 164 5.64 -7.17 -21.74
CA SER A 164 6.61 -8.13 -21.22
C SER A 164 6.87 -7.89 -19.74
N LEU A 165 6.74 -8.95 -18.91
CA LEU A 165 7.07 -8.88 -17.48
C LEU A 165 8.54 -8.51 -17.27
N ASN A 166 9.44 -9.09 -18.05
CA ASN A 166 10.88 -8.86 -17.90
C ASN A 166 11.24 -7.41 -18.24
N ASP A 167 10.70 -6.88 -19.33
CA ASP A 167 10.95 -5.50 -19.75
C ASP A 167 10.36 -4.52 -18.75
N PHE A 168 9.14 -4.79 -18.26
CA PHE A 168 8.51 -4.01 -17.21
C PHE A 168 9.35 -3.98 -15.93
N VAL A 169 9.83 -5.13 -15.46
CA VAL A 169 10.68 -5.22 -14.26
C VAL A 169 12.00 -4.47 -14.47
N ALA A 170 12.63 -4.61 -15.63
CA ALA A 170 13.87 -3.91 -15.97
C ALA A 170 13.66 -2.38 -15.99
N GLU A 171 12.62 -1.90 -16.67
CA GLU A 171 12.26 -0.49 -16.77
C GLU A 171 12.00 0.14 -15.38
N GLN A 172 11.22 -0.56 -14.54
CA GLN A 172 10.89 -0.06 -13.21
C GLN A 172 12.09 -0.12 -12.25
N SER A 173 12.94 -1.14 -12.37
CA SER A 173 14.18 -1.24 -11.59
C SER A 173 15.14 -0.08 -11.91
N MET A 174 15.38 0.18 -13.20
CA MET A 174 16.21 1.31 -13.64
C MET A 174 15.64 2.66 -13.18
N SER A 175 14.31 2.82 -13.26
CA SER A 175 13.62 4.03 -12.80
C SER A 175 13.80 4.26 -11.29
N GLN A 176 13.71 3.20 -10.46
CA GLN A 176 13.97 3.30 -9.03
C GLN A 176 15.43 3.64 -8.72
N ASP A 177 16.38 3.03 -9.44
CA ASP A 177 17.80 3.30 -9.25
C ASP A 177 18.18 4.73 -9.63
N ASN A 178 17.62 5.26 -10.72
CA ASN A 178 17.82 6.65 -11.12
C ASN A 178 17.28 7.62 -10.07
N ARG A 179 16.08 7.35 -9.51
CA ARG A 179 15.54 8.15 -8.39
C ARG A 179 16.44 8.09 -7.16
N ARG A 180 16.94 6.91 -6.78
CA ARG A 180 17.86 6.75 -5.65
C ARG A 180 19.17 7.51 -5.86
N LYS A 181 19.72 7.48 -7.08
CA LYS A 181 20.92 8.26 -7.45
C LYS A 181 20.66 9.75 -7.34
N GLN A 182 19.53 10.25 -7.84
CA GLN A 182 19.16 11.67 -7.72
C GLN A 182 19.02 12.10 -6.26
N VAL A 183 18.34 11.32 -5.41
CA VAL A 183 18.22 11.62 -3.97
C VAL A 183 19.59 11.66 -3.30
N ARG A 184 20.49 10.72 -3.60
CA ARG A 184 21.87 10.73 -3.06
C ARG A 184 22.64 11.98 -3.49
N VAL A 185 22.47 12.41 -4.74
CA VAL A 185 23.06 13.66 -5.25
C VAL A 185 22.50 14.86 -4.49
N SER A 186 21.17 14.98 -4.34
CA SER A 186 20.54 16.07 -3.60
C SER A 186 20.96 16.13 -2.13
N ILE A 187 21.05 14.99 -1.44
CA ILE A 187 21.54 14.91 -0.06
C ILE A 187 23.00 15.38 0.01
N ARG A 188 23.85 14.93 -0.92
CA ARG A 188 25.26 15.34 -0.97
C ARG A 188 25.39 16.84 -1.17
N TRP A 189 24.64 17.42 -2.12
CA TRP A 189 24.58 18.87 -2.33
C TRP A 189 24.15 19.62 -1.07
N PHE A 190 23.11 19.15 -0.38
CA PHE A 190 22.65 19.75 0.87
C PHE A 190 23.74 19.78 1.95
N PHE A 191 24.47 18.66 2.14
CA PHE A 191 25.58 18.61 3.08
C PHE A 191 26.77 19.49 2.66
N ASP A 192 27.07 19.56 1.35
CA ASP A 192 28.14 20.43 0.83
C ASP A 192 27.81 21.91 1.01
N THR A 193 26.53 22.30 0.85
CA THR A 193 26.06 23.67 1.14
C THR A 193 26.16 23.99 2.63
N LEU A 194 25.66 23.12 3.52
CA LEU A 194 25.79 23.32 4.97
C LEU A 194 27.24 23.42 5.45
N LYS A 195 28.16 22.67 4.80
CA LYS A 195 29.58 22.73 5.12
C LYS A 195 30.21 24.04 4.66
N LYS A 196 29.83 24.56 3.49
CA LYS A 196 30.25 25.89 3.02
C LYS A 196 29.75 26.99 3.95
N ASP A 197 28.48 26.97 4.32
CA ASP A 197 27.88 28.00 5.19
C ASP A 197 28.54 28.02 6.58
N LYS A 198 28.86 26.85 7.14
CA LYS A 198 29.64 26.76 8.40
C LYS A 198 31.07 27.32 8.27
N ILE A 199 31.72 27.14 7.12
CA ILE A 199 33.06 27.68 6.87
C ILE A 199 33.00 29.22 6.72
N THR A 200 32.00 29.73 6.02
CA THR A 200 31.76 31.17 5.85
C THR A 200 31.50 31.85 7.20
N PHE A 201 30.61 31.28 8.02
CA PHE A 201 30.29 31.78 9.35
C PHE A 201 31.51 31.81 10.29
N ARG A 202 32.38 30.78 10.21
CA ARG A 202 33.65 30.75 10.98
C ARG A 202 34.64 31.84 10.51
N LYS A 203 34.72 32.11 9.22
CA LYS A 203 35.62 33.16 8.68
C LYS A 203 35.14 34.56 9.07
N GLU A 204 33.84 34.83 9.02
CA GLU A 204 33.25 36.11 9.44
C GLU A 204 33.42 36.35 10.94
N SER A 205 33.24 35.30 11.76
CA SER A 205 33.47 35.38 13.22
C SER A 205 34.94 35.63 13.59
N LEU A 206 35.89 35.12 12.79
CA LEU A 206 37.33 35.34 13.00
C LEU A 206 37.79 36.73 12.52
N MET A 207 37.15 37.32 11.49
CA MET A 207 37.45 38.69 11.05
C MET A 207 36.96 39.77 12.01
N HIS A 208 35.94 39.50 12.82
CA HIS A 208 35.47 40.44 13.85
C HIS A 208 36.21 40.35 15.20
N MET A 209 37.20 39.45 15.33
CA MET A 209 38.02 39.29 16.54
C MET A 209 39.48 39.75 16.37
N ILE A 210 39.82 40.42 15.26
CA ILE A 210 41.13 41.05 15.01
C ILE A 210 40.91 42.56 14.85
#